data_AF-A0A6C0DKC5-F1
#
_entry.id   AF-A0A6C0DKC5-F1
#
_cell.length_a   1.000
_cell.length_b   1.000
_cell.length_c   1.000
_cell.angle_alpha   90.00
_cell.angle_beta   90.00
_cell.angle_gamma   90.00
#
_symmetry.space_group_name_H-M   'P 1'
#
loop_
_entity.id
_entity.type
_entity.pdbx_description
1 polymer ?
#
loop_
_entity_poly.entity_id
_entity_poly.type
_entity_poly.pdbx_seq_one_letter_code
_entity_poly.pdbx_strand_id
1 'polypeptide(L)'
;MSVECYRTKGRNSYYYEGKKVSKRSASSLSPKLPKCISKSKANMIKSLKKQLKDVLTHREQYKTTSADLDNKLKACSIIREEYDRLVDMIKSANSSVDIMNRVCLSQDLKEQIDREYKELRETLESTTRSYDEKVEKLVKIVEKNKLDIESYQSDILSLTKENDGLRESLRENTNIIRGLGEQNSKLQEERIELIDKVSNLERVIDEKNEQYVSAVNEFQDMNNTLNEENKDLKEYVKELTKEVEKREDSVQILTKRIEGYDRTLEEYIDRYKVDMQKADNEIRVLEEENKEIRSQFDSLGKLYDELDSKFVDLMDKTKECYSDTSRLEREKLSISQQCEIDIESLKTMIIDIRKEISREKEECLMRIQKAIEETDGKITSREAKKYEKELSDLNYKLLMSEETLEELQKARTLEGEKQNKAMKKAIKKMKKIKS
;
A
#
# COMPACT_ATOMS: atom_id res chain seq x y z
N MET A 1 -81.42 10.78 28.91
CA MET A 1 -81.21 10.72 30.36
C MET A 1 -82.40 11.39 31.04
N SER A 2 -83.24 10.62 31.72
CA SER A 2 -84.51 11.08 32.31
C SER A 2 -84.40 11.23 33.82
N VAL A 3 -84.65 12.43 34.33
CA VAL A 3 -84.83 12.69 35.76
C VAL A 3 -86.31 12.65 36.05
N GLU A 4 -86.76 11.64 36.79
CA GLU A 4 -88.17 11.52 37.19
C GLU A 4 -88.39 12.25 38.52
N CYS A 5 -89.35 13.17 38.53
CA CYS A 5 -89.67 14.00 39.68
C CYS A 5 -91.03 13.59 40.25
N TYR A 6 -91.01 12.91 41.40
CA TYR A 6 -92.23 12.52 42.09
C TYR A 6 -92.59 13.52 43.18
N ARG A 7 -93.84 14.00 43.15
CA ARG A 7 -94.38 14.97 44.10
C ARG A 7 -95.35 14.26 45.05
N THR A 8 -94.90 13.90 46.24
CA THR A 8 -95.77 13.43 47.33
C THR A 8 -95.86 14.48 48.43
N LYS A 9 -97.07 14.61 48.99
CA LYS A 9 -97.53 15.66 49.92
C LYS A 9 -96.43 16.18 50.87
N GLY A 10 -95.92 17.37 50.59
CA GLY A 10 -95.25 18.24 51.57
C GLY A 10 -93.73 18.36 51.54
N ARG A 11 -92.95 17.50 50.87
CA ARG A 11 -91.48 17.65 50.76
C ARG A 11 -90.92 17.13 49.43
N ASN A 12 -90.26 18.00 48.66
CA ASN A 12 -89.58 17.60 47.42
C ASN A 12 -88.34 16.74 47.75
N SER A 13 -88.30 15.52 47.20
CA SER A 13 -87.15 14.62 47.28
C SER A 13 -86.63 14.35 45.86
N TYR A 14 -85.33 14.53 45.62
CA TYR A 14 -84.71 14.33 44.32
C TYR A 14 -83.92 13.02 44.34
N TYR A 15 -84.09 12.19 43.30
CA TYR A 15 -83.41 10.91 43.16
C TYR A 15 -82.63 10.89 41.84
N TYR A 16 -81.41 10.36 41.88
CA TYR A 16 -80.59 10.06 40.70
C TYR A 16 -80.09 8.62 40.88
N GLU A 17 -80.36 7.74 39.91
CA GLU A 17 -80.02 6.31 39.95
C GLU A 17 -80.38 5.60 41.27
N GLY A 18 -81.59 5.86 41.79
CA GLY A 18 -82.12 5.19 42.98
C GLY A 18 -81.58 5.68 44.34
N LYS A 19 -80.74 6.73 44.39
CA LYS A 19 -80.24 7.32 45.65
C LYS A 19 -80.75 8.74 45.88
N LYS A 20 -81.11 9.06 47.13
CA LYS A 20 -81.66 10.36 47.54
C LYS A 20 -80.56 11.43 47.57
N VAL A 21 -80.70 12.48 46.75
CA VAL A 21 -79.68 13.53 46.60
C VAL A 21 -80.18 14.87 47.16
N SER A 22 -79.28 15.62 47.80
CA SER A 22 -79.59 16.94 48.36
C SER A 22 -79.73 18.00 47.25
N LYS A 23 -80.55 19.02 47.50
CA LYS A 23 -80.89 20.10 46.54
C LYS A 23 -79.67 20.90 46.03
N ARG A 24 -78.51 20.82 46.71
CA ARG A 24 -77.25 21.50 46.28
C ARG A 24 -76.39 20.66 45.33
N SER A 25 -76.65 19.37 45.20
CA SER A 25 -75.81 18.44 44.43
C SER A 25 -76.35 18.19 43.01
N ALA A 26 -77.58 18.62 42.72
CA ALA A 26 -78.21 18.46 41.40
C ALA A 26 -77.92 19.64 40.44
N SER A 27 -77.21 20.67 40.90
CA SER A 27 -76.89 21.88 40.12
C SER A 27 -75.56 21.84 39.36
N SER A 28 -74.82 20.72 39.40
CA SER A 28 -73.50 20.59 38.76
C SER A 28 -73.46 19.65 37.55
N LEU A 29 -74.61 19.12 37.09
CA LEU A 29 -74.70 18.24 35.93
C LEU A 29 -75.74 18.78 34.94
N SER A 30 -75.36 19.85 34.25
CA SER A 30 -76.03 20.31 33.03
C SER A 30 -75.02 21.03 32.13
N PRO A 31 -75.03 20.80 30.81
CA PRO A 31 -74.06 21.40 29.89
C PRO A 31 -74.14 22.93 29.96
N LYS A 32 -72.98 23.60 30.06
CA LYS A 32 -72.89 25.05 29.94
C LYS A 32 -73.27 25.45 28.51
N LEU A 33 -74.55 25.78 28.30
CA LEU A 33 -75.01 26.50 27.13
C LEU A 33 -74.41 27.93 27.13
N PRO A 34 -74.08 28.50 25.95
CA PRO A 34 -73.43 29.80 25.87
C PRO A 34 -74.31 30.89 26.49
N LYS A 35 -73.75 31.66 27.44
CA LYS A 35 -74.35 32.89 27.99
C LYS A 35 -74.31 34.02 26.97
N CYS A 36 -74.94 33.84 25.81
CA CYS A 36 -75.06 34.86 24.78
C CYS A 36 -76.41 34.74 24.07
N ILE A 37 -77.52 34.73 24.81
CA ILE A 37 -78.83 35.04 24.24
C ILE A 37 -79.37 36.26 24.96
N SER A 38 -79.35 37.34 24.19
CA SER A 38 -79.47 38.74 24.55
C SER A 38 -80.73 39.06 25.36
N LYS A 39 -80.60 40.05 26.25
CA LYS A 39 -81.70 40.79 26.91
C LYS A 39 -82.85 41.16 25.94
N SER A 40 -82.57 41.23 24.64
CA SER A 40 -83.54 41.41 23.55
C SER A 40 -84.64 40.34 23.53
N LYS A 41 -84.34 39.02 23.56
CA LYS A 41 -85.39 37.99 23.51
C LYS A 41 -86.27 37.96 24.77
N ALA A 42 -85.70 38.22 25.94
CA ALA A 42 -86.46 38.31 27.19
C ALA A 42 -87.39 39.54 27.23
N ASN A 43 -86.96 40.66 26.65
CA ASN A 43 -87.79 41.87 26.51
C ASN A 43 -88.89 41.67 25.47
N MET A 44 -88.60 40.97 24.36
CA MET A 44 -89.59 40.65 23.32
C MET A 44 -90.70 39.74 23.86
N ILE A 45 -90.36 38.70 24.64
CA ILE A 45 -91.34 37.82 25.30
C ILE A 45 -92.17 38.57 26.34
N LYS A 46 -91.58 39.50 27.10
CA LYS A 46 -92.33 40.36 28.03
C LYS A 46 -93.27 41.32 27.30
N SER A 47 -92.83 41.89 26.17
CA SER A 47 -93.65 42.77 25.33
C SER A 47 -94.84 42.02 24.72
N LEU A 48 -94.61 40.84 24.15
CA LEU A 48 -95.67 40.01 23.57
C LEU A 48 -96.66 39.51 24.64
N LYS A 49 -96.20 39.17 25.85
CA LYS A 49 -97.10 38.82 26.97
C LYS A 49 -97.93 40.01 27.45
N LYS A 50 -97.36 41.22 27.43
CA LYS A 50 -98.08 42.45 27.79
C LYS A 50 -99.14 42.75 26.73
N GLN A 51 -98.77 42.74 25.44
CA GLN A 51 -99.70 42.92 24.32
C GLN A 51 -100.82 41.85 24.30
N LEU A 52 -100.51 40.58 24.57
CA LEU A 52 -101.53 39.53 24.64
C LEU A 52 -102.50 39.74 25.83
N LYS A 53 -101.98 40.18 26.98
CA LYS A 53 -102.81 40.52 28.14
C LYS A 53 -103.71 41.71 27.84
N ASP A 54 -103.19 42.74 27.18
CA ASP A 54 -103.93 43.93 26.78
C ASP A 54 -105.05 43.58 25.78
N VAL A 55 -104.77 42.69 24.79
CA VAL A 55 -105.78 42.18 23.84
C VAL A 55 -106.88 41.37 24.53
N LEU A 56 -106.53 40.52 25.51
CA LEU A 56 -107.53 39.76 26.27
C LEU A 56 -108.43 40.67 27.11
N THR A 57 -107.86 41.68 27.77
CA THR A 57 -108.66 42.67 28.51
C THR A 57 -109.57 43.50 27.61
N HIS A 58 -109.12 43.86 26.40
CA HIS A 58 -109.98 44.53 25.42
C HIS A 58 -111.11 43.63 24.92
N ARG A 59 -110.87 42.32 24.75
CA ARG A 59 -111.91 41.36 24.35
C ARG A 59 -113.00 41.18 25.42
N GLU A 60 -112.62 41.18 26.70
CA GLU A 60 -113.58 41.12 27.81
C GLU A 60 -114.36 42.43 27.94
N GLN A 61 -113.70 43.58 27.79
CA GLN A 61 -114.37 44.89 27.70
C GLN A 61 -115.38 44.94 26.55
N TYR A 62 -115.04 44.40 25.38
CA TYR A 62 -115.93 44.32 24.22
C TYR A 62 -117.20 43.52 24.49
N LYS A 63 -117.09 42.35 25.16
CA LYS A 63 -118.28 41.56 25.53
C LYS A 63 -119.20 42.34 26.46
N THR A 64 -118.64 43.05 27.44
CA THR A 64 -119.41 43.86 28.38
C THR A 64 -120.05 45.09 27.73
N THR A 65 -119.35 45.80 26.85
CA THR A 65 -119.90 46.97 26.15
C THR A 65 -120.93 46.59 25.10
N SER A 66 -120.76 45.46 24.40
CA SER A 66 -121.78 44.93 23.48
C SER A 66 -123.08 44.56 24.20
N ALA A 67 -122.99 43.91 25.38
CA ALA A 67 -124.16 43.59 26.19
C ALA A 67 -124.85 44.85 26.75
N ASP A 68 -124.07 45.87 27.16
CA ASP A 68 -124.60 47.15 27.62
C ASP A 68 -125.33 47.94 26.50
N LEU A 69 -124.83 47.83 25.27
CA LEU A 69 -125.44 48.45 24.08
C LEU A 69 -126.77 47.79 23.72
N ASP A 70 -126.87 46.46 23.81
CA ASP A 70 -128.10 45.71 23.58
C ASP A 70 -129.17 46.02 24.65
N ASN A 71 -128.75 46.20 25.90
CA ASN A 71 -129.63 46.65 26.99
C ASN A 71 -130.14 48.08 26.77
N LYS A 72 -129.28 48.99 26.29
CA LYS A 72 -129.69 50.37 25.94
C LYS A 72 -130.65 50.42 24.75
N LEU A 73 -130.47 49.56 23.74
CA LEU A 73 -131.41 49.41 22.62
C LEU A 73 -132.78 48.90 23.09
N LYS A 74 -132.82 47.92 24.00
CA LYS A 74 -134.06 47.45 24.63
C LYS A 74 -134.76 48.55 25.44
N ALA A 75 -133.99 49.34 26.20
CA ALA A 75 -134.54 50.48 26.93
C ALA A 75 -135.15 51.54 25.99
N CYS A 76 -134.51 51.84 24.85
CA CYS A 76 -135.08 52.71 23.83
C CYS A 76 -136.38 52.15 23.21
N SER A 77 -136.48 50.82 23.03
CA SER A 77 -137.71 50.18 22.54
C SER A 77 -138.87 50.38 23.52
N ILE A 78 -138.62 50.18 24.83
CA ILE A 78 -139.63 50.37 25.88
C ILE A 78 -140.08 51.84 25.95
N ILE A 79 -139.13 52.77 25.88
CA ILE A 79 -139.44 54.21 25.87
C ILE A 79 -140.30 54.57 24.65
N ARG A 80 -140.01 53.99 23.48
CA ARG A 80 -140.81 54.23 22.26
C ARG A 80 -142.23 53.65 22.39
N GLU A 81 -142.40 52.47 22.99
CA GLU A 81 -143.71 51.90 23.29
C GLU A 81 -144.52 52.73 24.30
N GLU A 82 -143.87 53.27 25.34
CA GLU A 82 -144.53 54.20 26.28
C GLU A 82 -144.91 55.53 25.61
N TYR A 83 -144.08 56.02 24.69
CA TYR A 83 -144.36 57.20 23.90
C TYR A 83 -145.60 57.02 23.02
N ASP A 84 -145.70 55.89 22.34
CA ASP A 84 -146.87 55.55 21.52
C ASP A 84 -148.14 55.43 22.37
N ARG A 85 -148.06 54.83 23.57
CA ARG A 85 -149.18 54.82 24.54
C ARG A 85 -149.61 56.22 24.98
N LEU A 86 -148.65 57.11 25.24
CA LEU A 86 -148.94 58.51 25.59
C LEU A 86 -149.64 59.24 24.44
N VAL A 87 -149.20 59.02 23.19
CA VAL A 87 -149.85 59.58 21.99
C VAL A 87 -151.29 59.08 21.85
N ASP A 88 -151.56 57.80 22.10
CA ASP A 88 -152.92 57.26 22.06
C ASP A 88 -153.80 57.79 23.20
N MET A 89 -153.24 57.97 24.40
CA MET A 89 -153.94 58.66 25.50
C MET A 89 -154.30 60.10 25.14
N ILE A 90 -153.44 60.82 24.41
CA ILE A 90 -153.70 62.19 23.97
C ILE A 90 -154.83 62.23 22.93
N LYS A 91 -154.86 61.29 21.98
CA LYS A 91 -155.98 61.17 21.04
C LYS A 91 -157.30 60.88 21.77
N SER A 92 -157.27 60.02 22.79
CA SER A 92 -158.43 59.72 23.63
C SER A 92 -158.89 60.94 24.46
N ALA A 93 -157.96 61.68 25.07
CA ALA A 93 -158.24 62.90 25.80
C ALA A 93 -158.84 63.99 24.90
N ASN A 94 -158.30 64.18 23.68
CA ASN A 94 -158.86 65.12 22.71
C ASN A 94 -160.30 64.78 22.31
N SER A 95 -160.61 63.49 22.11
CA SER A 95 -161.99 63.06 21.84
C SER A 95 -162.93 63.34 23.01
N SER A 96 -162.42 63.31 24.24
CA SER A 96 -163.19 63.62 25.46
C SER A 96 -163.44 65.12 25.63
N VAL A 97 -162.47 65.95 25.25
CA VAL A 97 -162.59 67.43 25.22
C VAL A 97 -163.58 67.89 24.13
N ASP A 98 -163.60 67.24 22.96
CA ASP A 98 -164.59 67.51 21.90
C ASP A 98 -166.03 67.17 22.33
N ILE A 99 -166.21 66.14 23.16
CA ILE A 99 -167.50 65.78 23.76
C ILE A 99 -167.89 66.81 24.84
N MET A 100 -166.95 67.25 25.68
CA MET A 100 -167.18 68.30 26.68
C MET A 100 -167.52 69.66 26.05
N ASN A 101 -166.92 70.02 24.92
CA ASN A 101 -167.26 71.25 24.19
C ASN A 101 -168.68 71.26 23.60
N ARG A 102 -169.35 70.10 23.47
CA ARG A 102 -170.75 70.00 23.00
C ARG A 102 -171.81 70.11 24.10
N VAL A 103 -171.43 70.04 25.38
CA VAL A 103 -172.35 70.16 26.52
C VAL A 103 -171.99 71.42 27.30
N CYS A 104 -172.90 72.40 27.38
CA CYS A 104 -172.65 73.74 27.94
C CYS A 104 -171.95 73.72 29.31
N LEU A 105 -170.65 74.03 29.34
CA LEU A 105 -169.89 74.39 30.54
C LEU A 105 -169.79 75.91 30.65
N SER A 106 -169.82 76.45 31.87
CA SER A 106 -169.56 77.86 32.13
C SER A 106 -168.14 78.25 31.68
N GLN A 107 -167.96 79.50 31.26
CA GLN A 107 -166.72 80.01 30.64
C GLN A 107 -165.46 79.75 31.49
N ASP A 108 -165.60 79.72 32.81
CA ASP A 108 -164.52 79.44 33.77
C ASP A 108 -163.98 77.99 33.69
N LEU A 109 -164.85 77.00 33.46
CA LEU A 109 -164.44 75.59 33.36
C LEU A 109 -163.69 75.31 32.05
N LYS A 110 -164.05 76.02 30.98
CA LYS A 110 -163.36 75.96 29.70
C LYS A 110 -161.95 76.56 29.79
N GLU A 111 -161.82 77.72 30.44
CA GLU A 111 -160.51 78.35 30.68
C GLU A 111 -159.60 77.55 31.64
N GLN A 112 -160.18 76.72 32.51
CA GLN A 112 -159.42 75.80 33.36
C GLN A 112 -158.88 74.61 32.55
N ILE A 113 -159.73 73.96 31.73
CA ILE A 113 -159.32 72.83 30.88
C ILE A 113 -158.29 73.27 29.84
N ASP A 114 -158.45 74.44 29.21
CA ASP A 114 -157.51 74.96 28.22
C ASP A 114 -156.13 75.26 28.85
N ARG A 115 -156.09 75.70 30.12
CA ARG A 115 -154.84 75.87 30.87
C ARG A 115 -154.17 74.54 31.18
N GLU A 116 -154.91 73.58 31.75
CA GLU A 116 -154.39 72.25 32.07
C GLU A 116 -153.87 71.53 30.81
N TYR A 117 -154.58 71.66 29.68
CA TYR A 117 -154.16 71.07 28.40
C TYR A 117 -152.90 71.75 27.85
N LYS A 118 -152.76 73.07 27.99
CA LYS A 118 -151.55 73.80 27.58
C LYS A 118 -150.35 73.41 28.43
N GLU A 119 -150.51 73.29 29.75
CA GLU A 119 -149.45 72.83 30.66
C GLU A 119 -149.04 71.37 30.38
N LEU A 120 -150.00 70.48 30.12
CA LEU A 120 -149.69 69.10 29.75
C LEU A 120 -148.93 69.04 28.42
N ARG A 121 -149.34 69.85 27.45
CA ARG A 121 -148.70 69.91 26.13
C ARG A 121 -147.28 70.48 26.22
N GLU A 122 -147.06 71.52 26.99
CA GLU A 122 -145.73 72.09 27.22
C GLU A 122 -144.81 71.10 27.97
N THR A 123 -145.35 70.39 28.97
CA THR A 123 -144.63 69.34 29.70
C THR A 123 -144.26 68.17 28.77
N LEU A 124 -145.21 67.74 27.94
CA LEU A 124 -145.00 66.67 26.98
C LEU A 124 -143.95 67.05 25.92
N GLU A 125 -144.09 68.21 25.28
CA GLU A 125 -143.14 68.70 24.29
C GLU A 125 -141.72 68.86 24.88
N SER A 126 -141.62 69.28 26.15
CA SER A 126 -140.37 69.31 26.89
C SER A 126 -139.79 67.90 27.11
N THR A 127 -140.61 66.93 27.53
CA THR A 127 -140.16 65.53 27.69
C THR A 127 -139.75 64.89 26.37
N THR A 128 -140.49 65.10 25.28
CA THR A 128 -140.15 64.62 23.95
C THR A 128 -138.80 65.14 23.50
N ARG A 129 -138.57 66.46 23.60
CA ARG A 129 -137.25 67.06 23.27
C ARG A 129 -136.13 66.46 24.11
N SER A 130 -136.36 66.24 25.41
CA SER A 130 -135.38 65.61 26.30
C SER A 130 -135.07 64.16 25.88
N TYR A 131 -136.07 63.39 25.44
CA TYR A 131 -135.87 62.04 24.94
C TYR A 131 -135.17 62.01 23.59
N ASP A 132 -135.50 62.92 22.67
CA ASP A 132 -134.81 63.06 21.38
C ASP A 132 -133.33 63.38 21.60
N GLU A 133 -132.98 64.29 22.51
CA GLU A 133 -131.59 64.57 22.88
C GLU A 133 -130.86 63.36 23.47
N LYS A 134 -131.55 62.52 24.26
CA LYS A 134 -130.98 61.28 24.81
C LYS A 134 -130.75 60.23 23.73
N VAL A 135 -131.71 60.08 22.81
CA VAL A 135 -131.61 59.17 21.66
C VAL A 135 -130.47 59.63 20.75
N GLU A 136 -130.34 60.93 20.47
CA GLU A 136 -129.25 61.47 19.66
C GLU A 136 -127.87 61.22 20.30
N LYS A 137 -127.75 61.38 21.63
CA LYS A 137 -126.52 61.02 22.37
C LYS A 137 -126.20 59.54 22.28
N LEU A 138 -127.21 58.66 22.38
CA LEU A 138 -127.01 57.23 22.26
C LEU A 138 -126.58 56.83 20.84
N VAL A 139 -127.18 57.40 19.80
CA VAL A 139 -126.78 57.18 18.40
C VAL A 139 -125.31 57.55 18.19
N LYS A 140 -124.87 58.73 18.65
CA LYS A 140 -123.46 59.16 18.56
C LYS A 140 -122.50 58.20 19.27
N ILE A 141 -122.90 57.64 20.41
CA ILE A 141 -122.08 56.65 21.14
C ILE A 141 -122.02 55.32 20.38
N VAL A 142 -123.14 54.87 19.82
CA VAL A 142 -123.20 53.63 19.02
C VAL A 142 -122.34 53.75 17.76
N GLU A 143 -122.44 54.86 17.05
CA GLU A 143 -121.62 55.14 15.86
C GLU A 143 -120.13 55.18 16.21
N LYS A 144 -119.76 55.86 17.30
CA LYS A 144 -118.37 55.87 17.78
C LYS A 144 -117.89 54.47 18.13
N ASN A 145 -118.67 53.70 18.90
CA ASN A 145 -118.30 52.35 19.28
C ASN A 145 -118.14 51.45 18.04
N LYS A 146 -118.98 51.59 17.02
CA LYS A 146 -118.84 50.86 15.77
C LYS A 146 -117.49 51.15 15.10
N LEU A 147 -117.11 52.42 14.99
CA LEU A 147 -115.82 52.84 14.44
C LEU A 147 -114.64 52.31 15.27
N ASP A 148 -114.73 52.38 16.60
CA ASP A 148 -113.68 51.86 17.50
C ASP A 148 -113.52 50.33 17.32
N ILE A 149 -114.62 49.60 17.14
CA ILE A 149 -114.63 48.15 16.88
C ILE A 149 -113.97 47.81 15.54
N GLU A 150 -114.31 48.54 14.47
CA GLU A 150 -113.70 48.35 13.15
C GLU A 150 -112.19 48.63 13.20
N SER A 151 -111.75 49.66 13.94
CA SER A 151 -110.33 49.93 14.19
C SER A 151 -109.64 48.77 14.92
N TYR A 152 -110.23 48.25 16.00
CA TYR A 152 -109.64 47.12 16.73
C TYR A 152 -109.57 45.84 15.90
N GLN A 153 -110.54 45.58 15.03
CA GLN A 153 -110.48 44.45 14.10
C GLN A 153 -109.33 44.61 13.10
N SER A 154 -109.12 45.81 12.58
CA SER A 154 -107.98 46.13 11.71
C SER A 154 -106.64 45.91 12.44
N ASP A 155 -106.52 46.38 13.68
CA ASP A 155 -105.31 46.20 14.49
C ASP A 155 -105.03 44.73 14.77
N ILE A 156 -106.06 43.93 15.09
CA ILE A 156 -105.92 42.48 15.32
C ILE A 156 -105.43 41.78 14.05
N LEU A 157 -105.96 42.12 12.87
CA LEU A 157 -105.51 41.54 11.60
C LEU A 157 -104.05 41.91 11.30
N SER A 158 -103.69 43.18 11.52
CA SER A 158 -102.31 43.67 11.35
C SER A 158 -101.34 42.93 12.28
N LEU A 159 -101.66 42.83 13.57
CA LEU A 159 -100.87 42.12 14.56
C LEU A 159 -100.77 40.61 14.28
N THR A 160 -101.83 40.01 13.73
CA THR A 160 -101.82 38.60 13.34
C THR A 160 -100.83 38.38 12.20
N LYS A 161 -100.88 39.23 11.17
CA LYS A 161 -99.94 39.19 10.04
C LYS A 161 -98.49 39.42 10.48
N GLU A 162 -98.26 40.35 11.40
CA GLU A 162 -96.93 40.58 11.98
C GLU A 162 -96.44 39.36 12.76
N ASN A 163 -97.31 38.74 13.58
CA ASN A 163 -96.97 37.54 14.35
C ASN A 163 -96.60 36.37 13.44
N ASP A 164 -97.35 36.16 12.35
CA ASP A 164 -97.07 35.13 11.37
C ASP A 164 -95.73 35.38 10.67
N GLY A 165 -95.43 36.64 10.31
CA GLY A 165 -94.12 37.03 9.78
C GLY A 165 -92.97 36.74 10.75
N LEU A 166 -93.13 37.09 12.03
CA LEU A 166 -92.14 36.81 13.07
C LEU A 166 -91.93 35.30 13.30
N ARG A 167 -92.99 34.50 13.20
CA ARG A 167 -92.90 33.03 13.31
C ARG A 167 -92.13 32.43 12.15
N GLU A 168 -92.32 32.92 10.93
CA GLU A 168 -91.59 32.43 9.77
C GLU A 168 -90.11 32.82 9.86
N SER A 169 -89.79 34.08 10.20
CA SER A 169 -88.40 34.50 10.44
C SER A 169 -87.74 33.70 11.58
N LEU A 170 -88.49 33.32 12.61
CA LEU A 170 -87.97 32.46 13.68
C LEU A 170 -87.65 31.04 13.17
N ARG A 171 -88.49 30.50 12.29
CA ARG A 171 -88.28 29.19 11.66
C ARG A 171 -87.05 29.20 10.76
N GLU A 172 -86.90 30.22 9.91
CA GLU A 172 -85.72 30.42 9.06
C GLU A 172 -84.44 30.50 9.89
N ASN A 173 -84.43 31.34 10.94
CA ASN A 173 -83.28 31.45 11.84
C ASN A 173 -82.95 30.12 12.52
N THR A 174 -83.97 29.34 12.89
CA THR A 174 -83.76 28.01 13.50
C THR A 174 -83.11 27.05 12.49
N ASN A 175 -83.52 27.09 11.23
CA ASN A 175 -82.89 26.30 10.17
C ASN A 175 -81.44 26.71 9.91
N ILE A 176 -81.15 28.02 9.88
CA ILE A 176 -79.79 28.55 9.71
C ILE A 176 -78.91 28.10 10.89
N ILE A 177 -79.37 28.24 12.13
CA ILE A 177 -78.62 27.82 13.32
C ILE A 177 -78.32 26.31 13.27
N ARG A 178 -79.28 25.49 12.84
CA ARG A 178 -79.08 24.05 12.67
C ARG A 178 -78.01 23.77 11.61
N GLY A 179 -78.10 24.39 10.43
CA GLY A 179 -77.11 24.22 9.36
C GLY A 179 -75.70 24.64 9.78
N LEU A 180 -75.57 25.76 10.50
CA LEU A 180 -74.29 26.19 11.08
C LEU A 180 -73.76 25.20 12.12
N GLY A 181 -74.65 24.59 12.93
CA GLY A 181 -74.28 23.55 13.88
C GLY A 181 -73.72 22.29 13.20
N GLU A 182 -74.33 21.85 12.11
CA GLU A 182 -73.87 20.72 11.30
C GLU A 182 -72.52 21.02 10.64
N GLN A 183 -72.36 22.21 10.04
CA GLN A 183 -71.10 22.64 9.44
C GLN A 183 -69.97 22.72 10.47
N ASN A 184 -70.23 23.29 11.64
CA ASN A 184 -69.24 23.37 12.71
C ASN A 184 -68.83 21.98 13.20
N SER A 185 -69.76 21.02 13.24
CA SER A 185 -69.44 19.63 13.62
C SER A 185 -68.49 18.98 12.62
N LYS A 186 -68.75 19.12 11.31
CA LYS A 186 -67.85 18.63 10.24
C LYS A 186 -66.46 19.26 10.33
N LEU A 187 -66.38 20.57 10.54
CA LEU A 187 -65.09 21.26 10.69
C LEU A 187 -64.32 20.81 11.94
N GLN A 188 -65.01 20.48 13.04
CA GLN A 188 -64.35 19.92 14.21
C GLN A 188 -63.79 18.50 13.95
N GLU A 189 -64.53 17.67 13.19
CA GLU A 189 -64.05 16.35 12.77
C GLU A 189 -62.81 16.46 11.88
N GLU A 190 -62.85 17.30 10.84
CA GLU A 190 -61.70 17.57 9.95
C GLU A 190 -60.50 18.11 10.74
N ARG A 191 -60.74 19.00 11.70
CA ARG A 191 -59.68 19.54 12.57
C ARG A 191 -59.02 18.44 13.41
N ILE A 192 -59.79 17.50 13.96
CA ILE A 192 -59.25 16.37 14.72
C ILE A 192 -58.41 15.47 13.80
N GLU A 193 -58.90 15.14 12.61
CA GLU A 193 -58.17 14.32 11.64
C GLU A 193 -56.84 14.97 11.22
N LEU A 194 -56.83 16.29 11.03
CA LEU A 194 -55.61 17.04 10.72
C LEU A 194 -54.62 17.04 11.89
N ILE A 195 -55.10 17.18 13.13
CA ILE A 195 -54.25 17.08 14.33
C ILE A 195 -53.58 15.69 14.38
N ASP A 196 -54.35 14.63 14.17
CA ASP A 196 -53.82 13.26 14.17
C ASP A 196 -52.78 13.04 13.04
N LYS A 197 -53.01 13.62 11.86
CA LYS A 197 -52.03 13.59 10.75
C LYS A 197 -50.74 14.33 11.10
N VAL A 198 -50.84 15.53 11.68
CA VAL A 198 -49.67 16.31 12.09
C VAL A 198 -48.87 15.56 13.16
N SER A 199 -49.52 15.05 14.20
CA SER A 199 -48.84 14.29 15.25
C SER A 199 -48.16 13.02 14.72
N ASN A 200 -48.75 12.34 13.74
CA ASN A 200 -48.11 11.21 13.09
C ASN A 200 -46.87 11.62 12.27
N LEU A 201 -46.93 12.75 11.56
CA LEU A 201 -45.79 13.28 10.81
C LEU A 201 -44.66 13.72 11.74
N GLU A 202 -44.98 14.40 12.85
CA GLU A 202 -44.01 14.77 13.88
C GLU A 202 -43.28 13.53 14.42
N ARG A 203 -44.02 12.47 14.75
CA ARG A 203 -43.44 11.19 15.20
C ARG A 203 -42.49 10.57 14.16
N VAL A 204 -42.87 10.57 12.88
CA VAL A 204 -42.02 10.06 11.80
C VAL A 204 -40.77 10.91 11.61
N ILE A 205 -40.89 12.23 11.73
CA ILE A 205 -39.74 13.15 11.67
C ILE A 205 -38.78 12.89 12.83
N ASP A 206 -39.29 12.72 14.05
CA ASP A 206 -38.46 12.43 15.22
C ASP A 206 -37.72 11.09 15.06
N GLU A 207 -38.40 10.02 14.63
CA GLU A 207 -37.78 8.72 14.33
C GLU A 207 -36.68 8.85 13.27
N LYS A 208 -36.90 9.66 12.23
CA LYS A 208 -35.90 9.90 11.18
C LYS A 208 -34.72 10.72 11.68
N ASN A 209 -34.96 11.72 12.50
CA ASN A 209 -33.91 12.52 13.12
C ASN A 209 -33.04 11.66 14.05
N GLU A 210 -33.63 10.77 14.84
CA GLU A 210 -32.87 9.81 15.66
C GLU A 210 -32.00 8.90 14.80
N GLN A 211 -32.53 8.37 13.68
CA GLN A 211 -31.75 7.58 12.72
C GLN A 211 -30.59 8.38 12.12
N TYR A 212 -30.81 9.64 11.73
CA TYR A 212 -29.76 10.50 11.19
C TYR A 212 -28.69 10.80 12.23
N VAL A 213 -29.06 11.09 13.48
CA VAL A 213 -28.11 11.32 14.57
C VAL A 213 -27.27 10.07 14.84
N SER A 214 -27.90 8.89 14.87
CA SER A 214 -27.17 7.62 15.00
C SER A 214 -26.17 7.41 13.87
N ALA A 215 -26.60 7.61 12.61
CA ALA A 215 -25.72 7.47 11.45
C ALA A 215 -24.56 8.48 11.47
N VAL A 216 -24.82 9.73 11.85
CA VAL A 216 -23.77 10.76 11.98
C VAL A 216 -22.74 10.36 13.04
N ASN A 217 -23.18 9.83 14.18
CA ASN A 217 -22.27 9.34 15.23
C ASN A 217 -21.41 8.17 14.72
N GLU A 218 -22.01 7.20 14.02
CA GLU A 218 -21.26 6.08 13.42
C GLU A 218 -20.21 6.56 12.40
N PHE A 219 -20.56 7.53 11.54
CA PHE A 219 -19.60 8.13 10.62
C PHE A 219 -18.47 8.86 11.35
N GLN A 220 -18.79 9.53 12.47
CA GLN A 220 -17.79 10.24 13.26
C GLN A 220 -16.84 9.28 13.96
N ASP A 221 -17.33 8.17 14.50
CA ASP A 221 -16.50 7.11 15.10
C ASP A 221 -15.59 6.44 14.05
N MET A 222 -16.13 6.18 12.85
CA MET A 222 -15.35 5.64 11.73
C MET A 222 -14.25 6.62 11.29
N ASN A 223 -14.57 7.92 11.21
CA ASN A 223 -13.60 8.96 10.88
C ASN A 223 -12.51 9.10 11.96
N ASN A 224 -12.87 8.99 13.23
CA ASN A 224 -11.90 8.97 14.34
C ASN A 224 -10.96 7.77 14.23
N THR A 225 -11.49 6.59 13.92
CA THR A 225 -10.70 5.35 13.73
C THR A 225 -9.73 5.50 12.56
N LEU A 226 -10.20 5.97 11.40
CA LEU A 226 -9.36 6.24 10.23
C LEU A 226 -8.28 7.28 10.50
N ASN A 227 -8.55 8.29 11.34
CA ASN A 227 -7.56 9.28 11.71
C ASN A 227 -6.44 8.69 12.58
N GLU A 228 -6.78 7.80 13.51
CA GLU A 228 -5.78 7.12 14.33
C GLU A 228 -4.96 6.13 13.50
N GLU A 229 -5.59 5.32 12.63
CA GLU A 229 -4.87 4.45 11.68
C GLU A 229 -3.92 5.24 10.78
N ASN A 230 -4.34 6.39 10.26
CA ASN A 230 -3.48 7.26 9.46
C ASN A 230 -2.31 7.83 10.26
N LYS A 231 -2.49 8.07 11.56
CA LYS A 231 -1.43 8.54 12.44
C LYS A 231 -0.40 7.44 12.68
N ASP A 232 -0.85 6.22 12.96
CA ASP A 232 0.00 5.04 13.12
C ASP A 232 0.78 4.73 11.83
N LEU A 233 0.11 4.78 10.68
CA LEU A 233 0.76 4.61 9.37
C LEU A 233 1.80 5.68 9.09
N LYS A 234 1.54 6.94 9.46
CA LYS A 234 2.54 8.03 9.32
C LYS A 234 3.75 7.78 10.22
N GLU A 235 3.56 7.24 11.41
CA GLU A 235 4.65 6.90 12.32
C GLU A 235 5.46 5.72 11.78
N TYR A 236 4.80 4.67 11.31
CA TYR A 236 5.45 3.54 10.65
C TYR A 236 6.25 3.94 9.41
N VAL A 237 5.70 4.82 8.56
CA VAL A 237 6.41 5.36 7.40
C VAL A 237 7.67 6.13 7.84
N LYS A 238 7.60 6.93 8.91
CA LYS A 238 8.80 7.63 9.43
C LYS A 238 9.86 6.66 9.91
N GLU A 239 9.49 5.56 10.56
CA GLU A 239 10.43 4.53 10.98
C GLU A 239 11.09 3.83 9.79
N LEU A 240 10.29 3.46 8.78
CA LEU A 240 10.82 2.89 7.53
C LEU A 240 11.77 3.85 6.81
N THR A 241 11.44 5.14 6.74
CA THR A 241 12.34 6.15 6.13
C THR A 241 13.68 6.18 6.85
N LYS A 242 13.69 6.21 8.20
CA LYS A 242 14.94 6.18 8.98
C LYS A 242 15.75 4.91 8.74
N GLU A 243 15.08 3.77 8.59
CA GLU A 243 15.75 2.49 8.33
C GLU A 243 16.35 2.44 6.91
N VAL A 244 15.66 3.01 5.91
CA VAL A 244 16.20 3.18 4.57
C VAL A 244 17.44 4.06 4.58
N GLU A 245 17.40 5.22 5.25
CA GLU A 245 18.56 6.12 5.38
C GLU A 245 19.78 5.39 5.99
N LYS A 246 19.58 4.63 7.08
CA LYS A 246 20.66 3.82 7.68
C LYS A 246 21.25 2.79 6.73
N ARG A 247 20.40 2.16 5.91
CA ARG A 247 20.85 1.17 4.92
C ARG A 247 21.60 1.84 3.78
N GLU A 248 21.16 3.01 3.32
CA GLU A 248 21.88 3.80 2.33
C GLU A 248 23.27 4.20 2.83
N ASP A 249 23.38 4.68 4.07
CA ASP A 249 24.68 4.97 4.71
C ASP A 249 25.58 3.73 4.76
N SER A 250 25.01 2.58 5.14
CA SER A 250 25.74 1.31 5.21
C SER A 250 26.26 0.87 3.83
N VAL A 251 25.43 1.01 2.79
CA VAL A 251 25.83 0.74 1.40
C VAL A 251 26.96 1.67 0.98
N GLN A 252 26.87 2.98 1.25
CA GLN A 252 27.94 3.92 0.92
C GLN A 252 29.27 3.57 1.60
N ILE A 253 29.24 3.15 2.88
CA ILE A 253 30.43 2.69 3.60
C ILE A 253 31.02 1.45 2.93
N LEU A 254 30.17 0.47 2.59
CA LEU A 254 30.62 -0.76 1.92
C LEU A 254 31.21 -0.49 0.54
N THR A 255 30.58 0.39 -0.26
CA THR A 255 31.09 0.80 -1.58
C THR A 255 32.48 1.42 -1.46
N LYS A 256 32.69 2.39 -0.55
CA LYS A 256 34.01 2.98 -0.30
C LYS A 256 35.05 1.94 0.13
N ARG A 257 34.64 0.92 0.88
CA ARG A 257 35.53 -0.16 1.31
C ARG A 257 35.92 -1.08 0.17
N ILE A 258 34.99 -1.41 -0.73
CA ILE A 258 35.25 -2.17 -1.95
C ILE A 258 36.23 -1.41 -2.84
N GLU A 259 35.97 -0.12 -3.11
CA GLU A 259 36.88 0.75 -3.88
C GLU A 259 38.30 0.79 -3.27
N GLY A 260 38.39 0.79 -1.94
CA GLY A 260 39.67 0.70 -1.24
C GLY A 260 40.38 -0.64 -1.45
N TYR A 261 39.64 -1.76 -1.44
CA TYR A 261 40.19 -3.08 -1.73
C TYR A 261 40.63 -3.21 -3.19
N ASP A 262 39.85 -2.71 -4.14
CA ASP A 262 40.20 -2.73 -5.56
C ASP A 262 41.51 -1.97 -5.81
N ARG A 263 41.65 -0.77 -5.23
CA ARG A 263 42.91 0.01 -5.31
C ARG A 263 44.10 -0.74 -4.72
N THR A 264 43.91 -1.39 -3.57
CA THR A 264 44.98 -2.17 -2.92
C THR A 264 45.37 -3.37 -3.79
N LEU A 265 44.39 -4.03 -4.42
CA LEU A 265 44.61 -5.16 -5.31
C LEU A 265 45.38 -4.73 -6.58
N GLU A 266 45.00 -3.60 -7.17
CA GLU A 266 45.74 -2.99 -8.30
C GLU A 266 47.21 -2.71 -7.92
N GLU A 267 47.46 -2.11 -6.75
CA GLU A 267 48.81 -1.88 -6.23
C GLU A 267 49.61 -3.18 -6.02
N TYR A 268 48.96 -4.26 -5.59
CA TYR A 268 49.60 -5.58 -5.49
C TYR A 268 49.93 -6.14 -6.87
N ILE A 269 48.98 -6.10 -7.80
CA ILE A 269 49.16 -6.58 -9.17
C ILE A 269 50.32 -5.86 -9.84
N ASP A 270 50.38 -4.53 -9.73
CA ASP A 270 51.44 -3.74 -10.34
C ASP A 270 52.81 -3.99 -9.70
N ARG A 271 52.87 -4.20 -8.37
CA ARG A 271 54.10 -4.66 -7.71
C ARG A 271 54.56 -6.02 -8.25
N TYR A 272 53.66 -7.00 -8.34
CA TYR A 272 54.01 -8.32 -8.88
C TYR A 272 54.44 -8.26 -10.34
N LYS A 273 53.83 -7.41 -11.17
CA LYS A 273 54.27 -7.19 -12.55
C LYS A 273 55.70 -6.66 -12.60
N VAL A 274 56.04 -5.67 -11.75
CA VAL A 274 57.40 -5.12 -11.68
C VAL A 274 58.40 -6.17 -11.22
N ASP A 275 58.06 -6.96 -10.21
CA ASP A 275 58.96 -8.00 -9.70
C ASP A 275 59.14 -9.15 -10.70
N MET A 276 58.08 -9.54 -11.41
CA MET A 276 58.17 -10.47 -12.55
C MET A 276 59.07 -9.91 -13.66
N GLN A 277 58.92 -8.64 -14.04
CA GLN A 277 59.78 -8.02 -15.04
C GLN A 277 61.25 -7.98 -14.62
N LYS A 278 61.53 -7.77 -13.33
CA LYS A 278 62.91 -7.88 -12.80
C LYS A 278 63.43 -9.30 -12.92
N ALA A 279 62.64 -10.30 -12.50
CA ALA A 279 63.02 -11.70 -12.60
C ALA A 279 63.24 -12.13 -14.07
N ASP A 280 62.37 -11.74 -15.00
CA ASP A 280 62.52 -12.01 -16.43
C ASP A 280 63.79 -11.35 -16.99
N ASN A 281 64.12 -10.12 -16.56
CA ASN A 281 65.35 -9.47 -16.95
C ASN A 281 66.59 -10.18 -16.40
N GLU A 282 66.57 -10.63 -15.13
CA GLU A 282 67.65 -11.41 -14.53
C GLU A 282 67.84 -12.75 -15.24
N ILE A 283 66.75 -13.47 -15.53
CA ILE A 283 66.78 -14.71 -16.33
C ILE A 283 67.43 -14.43 -17.69
N ARG A 284 67.03 -13.35 -18.37
CA ARG A 284 67.62 -13.00 -19.68
C ARG A 284 69.13 -12.73 -19.58
N VAL A 285 69.60 -12.08 -18.53
CA VAL A 285 71.04 -11.88 -18.30
C VAL A 285 71.73 -13.23 -18.10
N LEU A 286 71.19 -14.08 -17.22
CA LEU A 286 71.73 -15.41 -16.94
C LEU A 286 71.71 -16.34 -18.16
N GLU A 287 70.72 -16.22 -19.04
CA GLU A 287 70.64 -16.94 -20.30
C GLU A 287 71.73 -16.51 -21.28
N GLU A 288 72.00 -15.20 -21.39
CA GLU A 288 73.07 -14.69 -22.24
C GLU A 288 74.45 -15.07 -21.67
N GLU A 289 74.65 -14.99 -20.35
CA GLU A 289 75.86 -15.48 -19.68
C GLU A 289 76.05 -17.00 -19.91
N ASN A 290 75.00 -17.81 -19.77
CA ASN A 290 75.08 -19.24 -20.06
C ASN A 290 75.43 -19.53 -21.52
N LYS A 291 74.88 -18.75 -22.46
CA LYS A 291 75.17 -18.87 -23.88
C LYS A 291 76.63 -18.50 -24.18
N GLU A 292 77.15 -17.48 -23.52
CA GLU A 292 78.57 -17.12 -23.60
C GLU A 292 79.46 -18.23 -23.03
N ILE A 293 79.15 -18.77 -21.84
CA ILE A 293 79.86 -19.89 -21.23
C ILE A 293 79.84 -21.11 -22.17
N ARG A 294 78.68 -21.45 -22.77
CA ARG A 294 78.59 -22.56 -23.74
C ARG A 294 79.49 -22.34 -24.95
N SER A 295 79.52 -21.12 -25.51
CA SER A 295 80.43 -20.76 -26.61
C SER A 295 81.92 -20.88 -26.22
N GLN A 296 82.26 -20.49 -24.98
CA GLN A 296 83.59 -20.68 -24.43
C GLN A 296 83.93 -22.17 -24.26
N PHE A 297 83.00 -23.00 -23.78
CA PHE A 297 83.18 -24.45 -23.68
C PHE A 297 83.33 -25.12 -25.04
N ASP A 298 82.56 -24.71 -26.06
CA ASP A 298 82.71 -25.22 -27.43
C ASP A 298 84.10 -24.86 -28.00
N SER A 299 84.58 -23.64 -27.71
CA SER A 299 85.91 -23.19 -28.11
C SER A 299 87.02 -23.98 -27.39
N LEU A 300 86.83 -24.25 -26.09
CA LEU A 300 87.73 -25.07 -25.30
C LEU A 300 87.74 -26.53 -25.77
N GLY A 301 86.57 -27.08 -26.15
CA GLY A 301 86.43 -28.41 -26.72
C GLY A 301 87.26 -28.55 -27.99
N LYS A 302 87.19 -27.58 -28.90
CA LYS A 302 88.03 -27.55 -30.12
C LYS A 302 89.53 -27.51 -29.80
N LEU A 303 89.94 -26.74 -28.80
CA LEU A 303 91.34 -26.70 -28.35
C LEU A 303 91.78 -28.03 -27.73
N TYR A 304 90.88 -28.71 -27.03
CA TYR A 304 91.16 -30.03 -26.44
C TYR A 304 91.32 -31.09 -27.54
N ASP A 305 90.44 -31.08 -28.55
CA ASP A 305 90.55 -31.96 -29.74
C ASP A 305 91.85 -31.70 -30.52
N GLU A 306 92.27 -30.43 -30.67
CA GLU A 306 93.56 -30.09 -31.28
C GLU A 306 94.76 -30.58 -30.46
N LEU A 307 94.67 -30.52 -29.13
CA LEU A 307 95.72 -30.99 -28.23
C LEU A 307 95.84 -32.51 -28.28
N ASP A 308 94.72 -33.22 -28.27
CA ASP A 308 94.68 -34.69 -28.35
C ASP A 308 95.27 -35.19 -29.68
N SER A 309 94.90 -34.54 -30.79
CA SER A 309 95.47 -34.80 -32.12
C SER A 309 97.00 -34.62 -32.14
N LYS A 310 97.52 -33.54 -31.55
CA LYS A 310 98.97 -33.32 -31.43
C LYS A 310 99.66 -34.33 -30.51
N PHE A 311 98.98 -34.80 -29.47
CA PHE A 311 99.52 -35.79 -28.56
C PHE A 311 99.66 -37.17 -29.24
N VAL A 312 98.68 -37.56 -30.06
CA VAL A 312 98.75 -38.76 -30.90
C VAL A 312 99.92 -38.70 -31.88
N ASP A 313 100.08 -37.57 -32.59
CA ASP A 313 101.21 -37.33 -33.52
C ASP A 313 102.59 -37.44 -32.84
N LEU A 314 102.70 -36.98 -31.58
CA LEU A 314 103.91 -37.09 -30.78
C LEU A 314 104.21 -38.53 -30.36
N MET A 315 103.18 -39.28 -29.95
CA MET A 315 103.32 -40.68 -29.56
C MET A 315 103.77 -41.56 -30.73
N ASP A 316 103.27 -41.30 -31.94
CA ASP A 316 103.69 -42.06 -33.13
C ASP A 316 105.13 -41.74 -33.56
N LYS A 317 105.56 -40.48 -33.49
CA LYS A 317 106.98 -40.11 -33.69
C LYS A 317 107.92 -40.75 -32.66
N THR A 318 107.45 -40.93 -31.43
CA THR A 318 108.25 -41.55 -30.37
C THR A 318 108.44 -43.05 -30.59
N LYS A 319 107.43 -43.75 -31.14
CA LYS A 319 107.56 -45.16 -31.55
C LYS A 319 108.60 -45.33 -32.66
N GLU A 320 108.65 -44.41 -33.62
CA GLU A 320 109.56 -44.48 -34.77
C GLU A 320 111.05 -44.42 -34.33
N CYS A 321 111.39 -43.55 -33.37
CA CYS A 321 112.74 -43.46 -32.78
C CYS A 321 113.19 -44.74 -32.03
N TYR A 322 112.27 -45.46 -31.38
CA TYR A 322 112.61 -46.70 -30.66
C TYR A 322 112.94 -47.86 -31.60
N SER A 323 112.32 -47.91 -32.78
CA SER A 323 112.61 -48.88 -33.83
C SER A 323 114.01 -48.74 -34.42
N ASP A 324 114.47 -47.51 -34.65
CA ASP A 324 115.78 -47.25 -35.26
C ASP A 324 116.94 -47.56 -34.30
N THR A 325 116.76 -47.29 -33.01
CA THR A 325 117.75 -47.59 -31.97
C THR A 325 117.99 -49.10 -31.84
N SER A 326 116.92 -49.90 -31.94
CA SER A 326 116.97 -51.38 -31.86
C SER A 326 117.59 -52.07 -33.09
N ARG A 327 117.76 -51.34 -34.21
CA ARG A 327 118.40 -51.84 -35.44
C ARG A 327 119.92 -51.71 -35.37
N LEU A 328 120.42 -50.58 -34.86
CA LEU A 328 121.86 -50.28 -34.78
C LEU A 328 122.61 -51.13 -33.75
N GLU A 329 121.97 -51.54 -32.65
CA GLU A 329 122.59 -52.43 -31.67
C GLU A 329 122.81 -53.86 -32.20
N ARG A 330 121.96 -54.33 -33.14
CA ARG A 330 122.09 -55.66 -33.75
C ARG A 330 123.24 -55.75 -34.75
N GLU A 331 123.54 -54.68 -35.48
CA GLU A 331 124.67 -54.65 -36.42
C GLU A 331 126.04 -54.63 -35.73
N LYS A 332 126.14 -53.97 -34.55
CA LYS A 332 127.39 -53.92 -33.76
C LYS A 332 127.80 -55.31 -33.22
N LEU A 333 126.84 -56.15 -32.85
CA LEU A 333 127.11 -57.48 -32.29
C LEU A 333 127.65 -58.47 -33.33
N SER A 334 127.18 -58.38 -34.58
CA SER A 334 127.56 -59.27 -35.69
C SER A 334 129.03 -59.08 -36.13
N ILE A 335 129.52 -57.84 -36.15
CA ILE A 335 130.90 -57.52 -36.59
C ILE A 335 131.95 -57.97 -35.55
N SER A 336 131.60 -57.93 -34.26
CA SER A 336 132.50 -58.34 -33.18
C SER A 336 132.77 -59.85 -33.18
N GLN A 337 131.73 -60.66 -33.41
CA GLN A 337 131.83 -62.12 -33.43
C GLN A 337 132.68 -62.66 -34.59
N GLN A 338 132.66 -61.99 -35.75
CA GLN A 338 133.46 -62.41 -36.90
C GLN A 338 134.97 -62.17 -36.70
N CYS A 339 135.36 -61.13 -35.97
CA CYS A 339 136.78 -60.81 -35.71
C CYS A 339 137.44 -61.78 -34.70
N GLU A 340 136.68 -62.38 -33.78
CA GLU A 340 137.22 -63.38 -32.84
C GLU A 340 137.57 -64.71 -33.53
N ILE A 341 136.78 -65.13 -34.52
CA ILE A 341 137.01 -66.36 -35.28
C ILE A 341 138.33 -66.28 -36.08
N ASP A 342 138.60 -65.14 -36.73
CA ASP A 342 139.78 -64.98 -37.58
C ASP A 342 141.11 -64.91 -36.79
N ILE A 343 141.09 -64.35 -35.57
CA ILE A 343 142.30 -64.30 -34.71
C ILE A 343 142.74 -65.70 -34.30
N GLU A 344 141.78 -66.59 -34.00
CA GLU A 344 142.10 -67.93 -33.51
C GLU A 344 142.61 -68.85 -34.63
N SER A 345 142.09 -68.66 -35.85
CA SER A 345 142.64 -69.30 -37.06
C SER A 345 144.11 -68.93 -37.31
N LEU A 346 144.46 -67.65 -37.15
CA LEU A 346 145.82 -67.14 -37.38
C LEU A 346 146.83 -67.61 -36.33
N LYS A 347 146.44 -67.74 -35.06
CA LYS A 347 147.31 -68.31 -34.02
C LYS A 347 147.70 -69.75 -34.33
N THR A 348 146.73 -70.53 -34.80
CA THR A 348 146.93 -71.95 -35.13
C THR A 348 147.98 -72.09 -36.23
N MET A 349 147.92 -71.27 -37.28
CA MET A 349 148.94 -71.25 -38.34
C MET A 349 150.35 -70.90 -37.85
N ILE A 350 150.51 -69.94 -36.93
CA ILE A 350 151.85 -69.58 -36.42
C ILE A 350 152.47 -70.73 -35.63
N ILE A 351 151.66 -71.44 -34.85
CA ILE A 351 152.12 -72.59 -34.07
C ILE A 351 152.63 -73.70 -35.00
N ASP A 352 151.95 -73.95 -36.11
CA ASP A 352 152.38 -74.95 -37.09
C ASP A 352 153.68 -74.56 -37.80
N ILE A 353 153.82 -73.30 -38.22
CA ILE A 353 155.08 -72.78 -38.80
C ILE A 353 156.25 -72.92 -37.81
N ARG A 354 156.01 -72.66 -36.52
CA ARG A 354 157.05 -72.83 -35.48
C ARG A 354 157.52 -74.26 -35.37
N LYS A 355 156.59 -75.23 -35.36
CA LYS A 355 156.94 -76.66 -35.33
C LYS A 355 157.79 -77.06 -36.52
N GLU A 356 157.47 -76.54 -37.70
CA GLU A 356 158.21 -76.83 -38.94
C GLU A 356 159.65 -76.29 -38.89
N ILE A 357 159.83 -75.03 -38.46
CA ILE A 357 161.17 -74.41 -38.30
C ILE A 357 161.99 -75.14 -37.23
N SER A 358 161.37 -75.54 -36.11
CA SER A 358 162.04 -76.31 -35.06
C SER A 358 162.56 -77.66 -35.57
N ARG A 359 161.76 -78.36 -36.40
CA ARG A 359 162.17 -79.63 -37.02
C ARG A 359 163.34 -79.43 -37.99
N GLU A 360 163.29 -78.39 -38.84
CA GLU A 360 164.42 -78.07 -39.75
C GLU A 360 165.70 -77.75 -38.98
N LYS A 361 165.58 -77.07 -37.83
CA LYS A 361 166.71 -76.79 -36.94
C LYS A 361 167.32 -78.06 -36.35
N GLU A 362 166.49 -79.01 -35.91
CA GLU A 362 166.96 -80.32 -35.44
C GLU A 362 167.63 -81.13 -36.56
N GLU A 363 167.07 -81.14 -37.77
CA GLU A 363 167.69 -81.79 -38.92
C GLU A 363 169.05 -81.17 -39.29
N CYS A 364 169.18 -79.85 -39.17
CA CYS A 364 170.45 -79.15 -39.38
C CYS A 364 171.49 -79.53 -38.33
N LEU A 365 171.09 -79.64 -37.06
CA LEU A 365 171.95 -80.10 -35.96
C LEU A 365 172.40 -81.55 -36.15
N MET A 366 171.48 -82.43 -36.56
CA MET A 366 171.78 -83.82 -36.89
C MET A 366 172.78 -83.92 -38.06
N ARG A 367 172.64 -83.08 -39.09
CA ARG A 367 173.59 -83.00 -40.21
C ARG A 367 174.98 -82.54 -39.78
N ILE A 368 175.06 -81.55 -38.87
CA ILE A 368 176.33 -81.12 -38.26
C ILE A 368 176.97 -82.28 -37.50
N GLN A 369 176.19 -82.99 -36.68
CA GLN A 369 176.69 -84.06 -35.82
C GLN A 369 177.21 -85.25 -36.63
N LYS A 370 176.51 -85.62 -37.71
CA LYS A 370 176.94 -86.65 -38.65
C LYS A 370 178.23 -86.27 -39.40
N ALA A 371 178.38 -85.01 -39.79
CA ALA A 371 179.61 -84.53 -40.43
C ALA A 371 180.82 -84.55 -39.48
N ILE A 372 180.61 -84.38 -38.16
CA ILE A 372 181.66 -84.46 -37.14
C ILE A 372 182.14 -85.92 -36.99
N GLU A 373 181.22 -86.88 -37.01
CA GLU A 373 181.52 -88.31 -36.87
C GLU A 373 182.22 -88.91 -38.12
N GLU A 374 181.85 -88.49 -39.33
CA GLU A 374 182.42 -89.01 -40.58
C GLU A 374 183.83 -88.46 -40.90
N THR A 375 184.27 -87.37 -40.26
CA THR A 375 185.57 -86.71 -40.55
C THR A 375 186.63 -86.87 -39.47
N ASP A 376 186.44 -87.79 -38.52
CA ASP A 376 187.37 -88.06 -37.40
C ASP A 376 187.80 -86.77 -36.67
N GLY A 377 186.84 -85.85 -36.51
CA GLY A 377 187.03 -84.57 -35.82
C GLY A 377 187.66 -83.44 -36.64
N LYS A 378 187.83 -83.57 -37.97
CA LYS A 378 188.40 -82.51 -38.83
C LYS A 378 187.42 -82.03 -39.89
N ILE A 379 186.35 -81.34 -39.46
CA ILE A 379 185.50 -80.58 -40.39
C ILE A 379 186.28 -79.40 -40.95
N THR A 380 186.17 -79.17 -42.26
CA THR A 380 186.84 -78.07 -42.94
C THR A 380 186.17 -76.72 -42.62
N SER A 381 186.94 -75.64 -42.54
CA SER A 381 186.46 -74.29 -42.18
C SER A 381 185.28 -73.77 -43.04
N ARG A 382 185.11 -74.28 -44.27
CA ARG A 382 184.00 -73.90 -45.16
C ARG A 382 182.67 -74.51 -44.74
N GLU A 383 182.67 -75.75 -44.26
CA GLU A 383 181.45 -76.47 -43.89
C GLU A 383 180.90 -75.96 -42.55
N ALA A 384 181.78 -75.68 -41.59
CA ALA A 384 181.39 -75.07 -40.32
C ALA A 384 180.68 -73.71 -40.51
N LYS A 385 181.20 -72.85 -41.40
CA LYS A 385 180.57 -71.55 -41.71
C LYS A 385 179.22 -71.69 -42.43
N LYS A 386 179.03 -72.75 -43.22
CA LYS A 386 177.75 -73.00 -43.88
C LYS A 386 176.68 -73.39 -42.84
N TYR A 387 177.03 -74.28 -41.92
CA TYR A 387 176.14 -74.73 -40.86
C TYR A 387 175.84 -73.63 -39.83
N GLU A 388 176.81 -72.81 -39.45
CA GLU A 388 176.56 -71.62 -38.60
C GLU A 388 175.56 -70.66 -39.26
N LYS A 389 175.67 -70.45 -40.58
CA LYS A 389 174.75 -69.59 -41.31
C LYS A 389 173.33 -70.18 -41.35
N GLU A 390 173.19 -71.49 -41.65
CA GLU A 390 171.88 -72.16 -41.66
C GLU A 390 171.21 -72.13 -40.27
N LEU A 391 171.96 -72.37 -39.19
CA LEU A 391 171.44 -72.27 -37.82
C LEU A 391 171.06 -70.84 -37.42
N SER A 392 171.85 -69.84 -37.85
CA SER A 392 171.55 -68.43 -37.58
C SER A 392 170.28 -67.99 -38.30
N ASP A 393 170.08 -68.39 -39.56
CA ASP A 393 168.89 -68.04 -40.34
C ASP A 393 167.63 -68.71 -39.75
N LEU A 394 167.73 -69.97 -39.32
CA LEU A 394 166.62 -70.67 -38.65
C LEU A 394 166.28 -70.06 -37.28
N ASN A 395 167.29 -69.68 -36.48
CA ASN A 395 167.05 -68.98 -35.21
C ASN A 395 166.38 -67.61 -35.43
N TYR A 396 166.75 -66.88 -36.48
CA TYR A 396 166.11 -65.62 -36.84
C TYR A 396 164.64 -65.82 -37.22
N LYS A 397 164.32 -66.84 -38.05
CA LYS A 397 162.93 -67.17 -38.41
C LYS A 397 162.09 -67.55 -37.17
N LEU A 398 162.67 -68.29 -36.23
CA LEU A 398 162.01 -68.70 -34.99
C LEU A 398 161.71 -67.49 -34.08
N LEU A 399 162.66 -66.57 -33.93
CA LEU A 399 162.46 -65.33 -33.17
C LEU A 399 161.37 -64.43 -33.79
N MET A 400 161.37 -64.25 -35.12
CA MET A 400 160.35 -63.44 -35.80
C MET A 400 158.94 -64.03 -35.66
N SER A 401 158.83 -65.36 -35.55
CA SER A 401 157.56 -66.04 -35.30
C SER A 401 157.05 -65.85 -33.88
N GLU A 402 157.94 -65.76 -32.89
CA GLU A 402 157.61 -65.42 -31.49
C GLU A 402 157.06 -64.00 -31.38
N GLU A 403 157.74 -63.02 -31.95
CA GLU A 403 157.28 -61.63 -31.95
C GLU A 403 155.90 -61.48 -32.63
N THR A 404 155.65 -62.24 -33.71
CA THR A 404 154.37 -62.17 -34.43
C THR A 404 153.21 -62.80 -33.64
N LEU A 405 153.47 -63.85 -32.85
CA LEU A 405 152.48 -64.45 -31.96
C LEU A 405 152.11 -63.49 -30.82
N GLU A 406 153.10 -62.82 -30.24
CA GLU A 406 152.91 -61.88 -29.14
C GLU A 406 152.14 -60.62 -29.59
N GLU A 407 152.39 -60.13 -30.82
CA GLU A 407 151.59 -59.05 -31.43
C GLU A 407 150.12 -59.45 -31.64
N LEU A 408 149.82 -60.69 -32.02
CA LEU A 408 148.45 -61.19 -32.15
C LEU A 408 147.73 -61.31 -30.79
N GLN A 409 148.44 -61.68 -29.72
CA GLN A 409 147.87 -61.69 -28.37
C GLN A 409 147.48 -60.28 -27.90
N LYS A 410 148.29 -59.26 -28.23
CA LYS A 410 147.95 -57.85 -27.94
C LYS A 410 146.80 -57.31 -28.81
N ALA A 411 146.60 -57.85 -30.02
CA ALA A 411 145.49 -57.44 -30.88
C ALA A 411 144.10 -57.86 -30.34
N ARG A 412 144.02 -58.88 -29.47
CA ARG A 412 142.76 -59.38 -28.90
C ARG A 412 142.04 -58.37 -28.00
N THR A 413 142.74 -57.39 -27.43
CA THR A 413 142.16 -56.38 -26.52
C THR A 413 141.77 -55.08 -27.24
N LEU A 414 141.81 -55.04 -28.56
CA LEU A 414 141.44 -53.88 -29.37
C LEU A 414 140.06 -54.11 -30.00
N GLU A 415 139.22 -53.08 -30.07
CA GLU A 415 137.90 -53.16 -30.74
C GLU A 415 137.91 -52.50 -32.12
N GLY A 416 137.08 -53.04 -33.02
CA GLY A 416 136.70 -52.44 -34.29
C GLY A 416 137.84 -52.28 -35.30
N GLU A 417 137.97 -51.10 -35.90
CA GLU A 417 138.95 -50.85 -36.97
C GLU A 417 140.42 -51.03 -36.53
N LYS A 418 140.72 -50.81 -35.24
CA LYS A 418 142.07 -50.98 -34.70
C LYS A 418 142.47 -52.45 -34.63
N GLN A 419 141.52 -53.34 -34.30
CA GLN A 419 141.70 -54.80 -34.30
C GLN A 419 142.00 -55.31 -35.72
N ASN A 420 141.22 -54.86 -36.70
CA ASN A 420 141.33 -55.28 -38.09
C ASN A 420 142.67 -54.84 -38.74
N LYS A 421 143.16 -53.63 -38.42
CA LYS A 421 144.49 -53.16 -38.87
C LYS A 421 145.64 -53.99 -38.29
N ALA A 422 145.56 -54.37 -37.01
CA ALA A 422 146.56 -55.21 -36.37
C ALA A 422 146.62 -56.62 -37.01
N MET A 423 145.44 -57.20 -37.28
CA MET A 423 145.32 -58.52 -37.91
C MET A 423 145.94 -58.57 -39.32
N LYS A 424 145.68 -57.56 -40.15
CA LYS A 424 146.31 -57.43 -41.49
C LYS A 424 147.83 -57.30 -41.43
N LYS A 425 148.37 -56.64 -40.40
CA LYS A 425 149.82 -56.49 -40.20
C LYS A 425 150.48 -57.83 -39.82
N ALA A 426 149.84 -58.61 -38.95
CA ALA A 426 150.30 -59.95 -38.56
C ALA A 426 150.32 -60.94 -39.74
N ILE A 427 149.27 -60.95 -40.58
CA ILE A 427 149.23 -61.75 -41.81
C ILE A 427 150.42 -61.42 -42.74
N LYS A 428 150.76 -60.12 -42.88
CA LYS A 428 151.87 -59.67 -43.73
C LYS A 428 153.24 -60.11 -43.19
N LYS A 429 153.42 -60.15 -41.87
CA LYS A 429 154.64 -60.67 -41.22
C LYS A 429 154.77 -62.18 -41.38
N MET A 430 153.69 -62.94 -41.16
CA MET A 430 153.69 -64.39 -41.37
C MET A 430 154.09 -64.81 -42.79
N LYS A 431 153.59 -64.11 -43.81
CA LYS A 431 153.97 -64.39 -45.20
C LYS A 431 155.48 -64.23 -45.45
N LYS A 432 156.17 -63.36 -44.72
CA LYS A 432 157.64 -63.19 -44.81
C LYS A 432 158.44 -64.25 -44.06
N ILE A 433 157.89 -64.88 -43.04
CA ILE A 433 158.56 -65.97 -42.29
C ILE A 433 158.52 -67.27 -43.10
N LYS A 434 157.40 -67.49 -43.82
CA LYS A 434 157.19 -68.69 -44.64
C LYS A 434 158.02 -68.71 -45.94
N SER A 435 158.42 -67.56 -46.47
CA SER A 435 159.43 -67.45 -47.55
C SER A 435 160.83 -67.62 -46.98
#